data_AF-A0A955PR91-F1
#
_entry.id   AF-A0A955PR91-F1
#
_cell.length_a   1.000
_cell.length_b   1.000
_cell.length_c   1.000
_cell.angle_alpha   90.00
_cell.angle_beta   90.00
_cell.angle_gamma   90.00
#
_symmetry.space_group_name_H-M   'P 1'
#
loop_
_entity.id
_entity.type
_entity.pdbx_description
1 polymer ?
#
loop_
_entity_poly.entity_id
_entity_poly.type
_entity_poly.pdbx_seq_one_letter_code
_entity_poly.pdbx_strand_id
1 'polypeptide(L)'
;RHVKDSEYPPLDDYDGLIITGSPSSAYDPDEWISRLSDLILDAVDRKLPTLGVCFGHQLIAQALGGKVEPNKKGWEIGDPEVKLTPEGREDPLFEGIPDSFRAIQSHKDIVTEMPAGSRLLASNDLCPIQAFGLGDYLRAVQFHPEMDPKHLNYILAPRRDLILKNSGIDIVSILPKVCSTPDSRRIFRNFEQHFVK
;
A
#
# COMPACT_ATOMS: atom_id res chain seq x y z
N ARG A 1 0.50 3.26 -16.90
CA ARG A 1 -0.65 3.77 -17.70
C ARG A 1 -1.72 4.26 -16.72
N HIS A 2 -2.47 5.34 -17.00
CA HIS A 2 -3.62 5.73 -16.16
C HIS A 2 -4.84 4.93 -16.62
N VAL A 3 -5.39 4.05 -15.79
CA VAL A 3 -6.14 2.85 -16.28
C VAL A 3 -7.63 2.86 -15.97
N LYS A 4 -8.22 3.98 -15.54
CA LYS A 4 -9.67 4.02 -15.30
C LYS A 4 -10.50 3.72 -16.57
N ASP A 5 -9.95 4.08 -17.74
CA ASP A 5 -10.67 4.04 -19.02
C ASP A 5 -10.02 3.13 -20.07
N SER A 6 -9.21 2.13 -19.68
CA SER A 6 -8.52 1.26 -20.66
C SER A 6 -8.57 -0.21 -20.27
N GLU A 7 -8.59 -1.08 -21.27
CA GLU A 7 -8.30 -2.51 -21.09
C GLU A 7 -6.85 -2.69 -20.61
N TYR A 8 -6.66 -3.63 -19.69
CA TYR A 8 -5.33 -4.03 -19.25
C TYR A 8 -4.66 -4.83 -20.37
N PRO A 9 -3.39 -4.54 -20.71
CA PRO A 9 -2.66 -5.39 -21.64
C PRO A 9 -2.49 -6.80 -21.04
N PRO A 10 -2.31 -7.84 -21.88
CA PRO A 10 -1.91 -9.16 -21.39
C PRO A 10 -0.66 -9.07 -20.51
N LEU A 11 -0.61 -9.89 -19.46
CA LEU A 11 0.52 -9.92 -18.53
C LEU A 11 1.78 -10.57 -19.12
N ASP A 12 1.66 -11.28 -20.26
CA ASP A 12 2.74 -12.06 -20.86
C ASP A 12 3.97 -11.22 -21.29
N ASP A 13 3.79 -9.92 -21.50
CA ASP A 13 4.84 -8.98 -21.90
C ASP A 13 5.49 -8.23 -20.71
N TYR A 14 5.17 -8.60 -19.48
CA TYR A 14 5.62 -7.90 -18.27
C TYR A 14 6.30 -8.84 -17.28
N ASP A 15 7.43 -8.40 -16.73
CA ASP A 15 8.17 -9.15 -15.70
C ASP A 15 7.64 -8.90 -14.27
N GLY A 16 6.74 -7.92 -14.11
CA GLY A 16 6.11 -7.62 -12.83
C GLY A 16 4.97 -6.60 -12.91
N LEU A 17 4.17 -6.57 -11.85
CA LEU A 17 2.98 -5.72 -11.70
C LEU A 17 3.09 -4.87 -10.43
N ILE A 18 2.98 -3.54 -10.58
CA ILE A 18 2.89 -2.62 -9.44
C ILE A 18 1.53 -1.93 -9.47
N ILE A 19 0.80 -2.03 -8.36
CA ILE A 19 -0.54 -1.44 -8.19
C ILE A 19 -0.44 -0.32 -7.17
N THR A 20 -0.61 0.92 -7.64
CA THR A 20 -0.38 2.13 -6.84
C THR A 20 -1.60 2.53 -6.00
N GLY A 21 -1.43 3.60 -5.22
CA GLY A 21 -2.52 4.26 -4.50
C GLY A 21 -3.63 4.82 -5.42
N SER A 22 -4.82 4.98 -4.86
CA SER A 22 -6.01 5.58 -5.49
C SER A 22 -6.82 6.32 -4.42
N PRO A 23 -7.56 7.39 -4.77
CA PRO A 23 -8.53 8.01 -3.85
C PRO A 23 -9.81 7.18 -3.65
N SER A 24 -10.04 6.14 -4.45
CA SER A 24 -11.17 5.20 -4.30
C SER A 24 -10.92 4.19 -3.19
N SER A 25 -11.98 3.64 -2.62
CA SER A 25 -11.93 2.50 -1.70
C SER A 25 -11.94 1.18 -2.48
N ALA A 26 -11.25 0.15 -1.97
CA ALA A 26 -11.13 -1.15 -2.66
C ALA A 26 -12.48 -1.88 -2.88
N TYR A 27 -13.50 -1.48 -2.14
CA TYR A 27 -14.87 -2.00 -2.20
C TYR A 27 -15.86 -1.04 -2.90
N ASP A 28 -15.38 0.03 -3.55
CA ASP A 28 -16.24 0.88 -4.37
C ASP A 28 -16.78 0.06 -5.57
N PRO A 29 -18.02 0.32 -6.04
CA PRO A 29 -18.68 -0.47 -7.07
C PRO A 29 -18.20 -0.14 -8.50
N ASP A 30 -17.11 0.63 -8.65
CA ASP A 30 -16.61 1.04 -9.95
C ASP A 30 -16.09 -0.15 -10.77
N GLU A 31 -16.50 -0.25 -12.03
CA GLU A 31 -16.14 -1.38 -12.92
C GLU A 31 -14.61 -1.56 -13.10
N TRP A 32 -13.85 -0.46 -13.09
CA TRP A 32 -12.38 -0.54 -13.18
C TRP A 32 -11.75 -1.25 -11.98
N ILE A 33 -12.39 -1.23 -10.80
CA ILE A 33 -11.90 -1.92 -9.60
C ILE A 33 -12.08 -3.43 -9.78
N SER A 34 -13.26 -3.87 -10.24
CA SER A 34 -13.51 -5.27 -10.55
C SER A 34 -12.52 -5.80 -11.60
N ARG A 35 -12.32 -5.06 -12.69
CA ARG A 35 -11.35 -5.44 -13.74
C ARG A 35 -9.91 -5.51 -13.21
N LEU A 36 -9.54 -4.62 -12.28
CA LEU A 36 -8.23 -4.67 -11.63
C LEU A 36 -8.11 -5.87 -10.68
N SER A 37 -9.18 -6.24 -9.98
CA SER A 37 -9.22 -7.48 -9.19
C SER A 37 -9.02 -8.72 -10.06
N ASP A 38 -9.63 -8.77 -11.24
CA ASP A 38 -9.43 -9.88 -12.19
C ASP A 38 -7.96 -9.96 -12.66
N LEU A 39 -7.33 -8.81 -12.94
CA LEU A 39 -5.91 -8.75 -13.28
C LEU A 39 -5.01 -9.22 -12.12
N ILE A 40 -5.34 -8.85 -10.87
CA ILE A 40 -4.62 -9.31 -9.68
C ILE A 40 -4.69 -10.84 -9.58
N LEU A 41 -5.88 -11.41 -9.79
CA LEU A 41 -6.08 -12.86 -9.74
C LEU A 41 -5.26 -13.58 -10.83
N ASP A 42 -5.24 -13.05 -12.06
CA ASP A 42 -4.42 -13.58 -13.16
C ASP A 42 -2.92 -13.49 -12.83
N ALA A 43 -2.45 -12.36 -12.31
CA ALA A 43 -1.06 -12.18 -11.89
C ALA A 43 -0.65 -13.18 -10.80
N VAL A 44 -1.54 -13.43 -9.83
CA VAL A 44 -1.31 -14.36 -8.72
C VAL A 44 -1.29 -15.82 -9.21
N ASP A 45 -2.20 -16.21 -10.09
CA ASP A 45 -2.24 -17.55 -10.68
C ASP A 45 -0.94 -17.87 -11.44
N ARG A 46 -0.43 -16.87 -12.17
CA ARG A 46 0.85 -16.93 -12.89
C ARG A 46 2.09 -16.82 -12.01
N LYS A 47 1.92 -16.49 -10.72
CA LYS A 47 3.01 -16.11 -9.82
C LYS A 47 3.88 -14.98 -10.38
N LEU A 48 3.27 -14.03 -11.08
CA LEU A 48 3.93 -12.84 -11.57
C LEU A 48 4.36 -11.98 -10.37
N PRO A 49 5.62 -11.50 -10.31
CA PRO A 49 6.06 -10.55 -9.31
C PRO A 49 5.09 -9.39 -9.17
N THR A 50 4.47 -9.23 -8.00
CA THR A 50 3.40 -8.25 -7.77
C THR A 50 3.63 -7.44 -6.50
N LEU A 51 3.57 -6.11 -6.61
CA LEU A 51 3.65 -5.18 -5.48
C LEU A 51 2.40 -4.29 -5.40
N GLY A 52 1.65 -4.40 -4.31
CA GLY A 52 0.55 -3.47 -3.98
C GLY A 52 0.99 -2.34 -3.05
N VAL A 53 0.59 -1.10 -3.35
CA VAL A 53 0.87 0.08 -2.53
C VAL A 53 -0.44 0.79 -2.17
N CYS A 54 -0.68 1.01 -0.88
CA CYS A 54 -1.86 1.68 -0.33
C CYS A 54 -3.18 1.05 -0.84
N PHE A 55 -3.89 1.70 -1.78
CA PHE A 55 -5.05 1.09 -2.44
C PHE A 55 -4.73 -0.27 -3.07
N GLY A 56 -3.56 -0.42 -3.71
CA GLY A 56 -3.14 -1.70 -4.26
C GLY A 56 -2.96 -2.78 -3.20
N HIS A 57 -2.48 -2.42 -2.01
CA HIS A 57 -2.37 -3.34 -0.88
C HIS A 57 -3.75 -3.81 -0.41
N GLN A 58 -4.71 -2.90 -0.33
CA GLN A 58 -6.09 -3.19 0.06
C GLN A 58 -6.80 -4.05 -0.99
N LEU A 59 -6.68 -3.68 -2.27
CA LEU A 59 -7.35 -4.39 -3.35
C LEU A 59 -6.80 -5.80 -3.55
N ILE A 60 -5.48 -6.00 -3.40
CA ILE A 60 -4.89 -7.34 -3.40
C ILE A 60 -5.46 -8.18 -2.26
N ALA A 61 -5.54 -7.62 -1.04
CA ALA A 61 -6.11 -8.34 0.08
C ALA A 61 -7.57 -8.76 -0.22
N GLN A 62 -8.38 -7.83 -0.73
CA GLN A 62 -9.78 -8.08 -1.05
C GLN A 62 -9.97 -9.10 -2.18
N ALA A 63 -9.19 -9.00 -3.27
CA ALA A 63 -9.25 -9.93 -4.39
C ALA A 63 -8.91 -11.38 -3.97
N LEU A 64 -7.99 -11.54 -3.01
CA LEU A 64 -7.57 -12.84 -2.50
C LEU A 64 -8.39 -13.33 -1.29
N GLY A 65 -9.57 -12.76 -1.07
CA GLY A 65 -10.51 -13.19 -0.03
C GLY A 65 -10.21 -12.68 1.38
N GLY A 66 -9.29 -11.72 1.52
CA GLY A 66 -9.12 -10.92 2.73
C GLY A 66 -10.21 -9.85 2.87
N LYS A 67 -10.10 -9.04 3.92
CA LYS A 67 -11.11 -8.04 4.27
C LYS A 67 -10.50 -6.65 4.43
N VAL A 68 -11.15 -5.65 3.82
CA VAL A 68 -10.79 -4.24 3.90
C VAL A 68 -11.96 -3.48 4.53
N GLU A 69 -11.67 -2.65 5.53
CA GLU A 69 -12.67 -1.86 6.24
C GLU A 69 -12.13 -0.46 6.58
N PRO A 70 -13.01 0.53 6.78
CA PRO A 70 -12.61 1.79 7.39
C PRO A 70 -11.90 1.57 8.73
N ASN A 71 -10.79 2.26 8.93
CA ASN A 71 -10.05 2.18 10.18
C ASN A 71 -10.86 2.83 11.32
N LYS A 72 -11.29 2.00 12.27
CA LYS A 72 -12.03 2.46 13.46
C LYS A 72 -11.22 3.41 14.34
N LYS A 73 -9.89 3.41 14.21
CA LYS A 73 -8.97 4.32 14.91
C LYS A 73 -8.77 5.66 14.18
N GLY A 74 -9.39 5.85 13.02
CA GLY A 74 -9.30 7.05 12.21
C GLY A 74 -8.24 6.97 11.11
N TRP A 75 -8.09 8.08 10.39
CA TRP A 75 -7.17 8.20 9.24
C TRP A 75 -5.71 8.28 9.72
N GLU A 76 -4.84 7.46 9.15
CA GLU A 76 -3.39 7.60 9.33
C GLU A 76 -2.81 8.60 8.32
N ILE A 77 -2.31 9.74 8.82
CA ILE A 77 -1.67 10.78 8.01
C ILE A 77 -0.34 11.18 8.65
N GLY A 78 0.69 11.31 7.82
CA GLY A 78 2.02 11.77 8.26
C GLY A 78 3.07 10.70 8.01
N ASP A 79 4.04 10.56 8.89
CA ASP A 79 5.15 9.62 8.78
C ASP A 79 5.37 8.82 10.07
N PRO A 80 4.36 8.10 10.59
CA PRO A 80 4.51 7.32 11.81
C PRO A 80 5.57 6.21 11.66
N GLU A 81 6.00 5.71 12.81
CA GLU A 81 6.87 4.54 12.87
C GLU A 81 6.10 3.28 12.42
N VAL A 82 6.77 2.44 11.63
CA VAL A 82 6.36 1.12 11.17
C VAL A 82 7.39 0.10 11.66
N LYS A 83 6.90 -1.02 12.19
CA LYS A 83 7.75 -2.06 12.80
C LYS A 83 7.64 -3.35 12.00
N LEU A 84 8.79 -3.93 11.67
CA LEU A 84 8.87 -5.25 11.05
C LEU A 84 8.56 -6.34 12.07
N THR A 85 7.78 -7.32 11.63
CA THR A 85 7.64 -8.61 12.32
C THR A 85 8.91 -9.46 12.14
N PRO A 86 9.08 -10.57 12.89
CA PRO A 86 10.16 -11.51 12.62
C PRO A 86 10.22 -11.93 11.14
N GLU A 87 9.07 -12.26 10.54
CA GLU A 87 8.96 -12.63 9.13
C GLU A 87 9.29 -11.47 8.18
N GLY A 88 8.99 -10.23 8.58
CA GLY A 88 9.34 -9.03 7.82
C GLY A 88 10.84 -8.74 7.79
N ARG A 89 11.56 -9.02 8.88
CA ARG A 89 13.02 -8.83 8.97
C ARG A 89 13.79 -9.76 8.04
N GLU A 90 13.23 -10.92 7.76
CA GLU A 90 13.81 -11.92 6.85
C GLU A 90 13.33 -11.75 5.40
N ASP A 91 12.37 -10.87 5.14
CA ASP A 91 11.78 -10.74 3.81
C ASP A 91 12.65 -9.86 2.87
N PRO A 92 12.94 -10.31 1.63
CA PRO A 92 13.77 -9.56 0.69
C PRO A 92 13.26 -8.15 0.39
N LEU A 93 11.95 -7.90 0.49
CA LEU A 93 11.38 -6.57 0.28
C LEU A 93 11.95 -5.54 1.27
N PHE A 94 12.30 -5.96 2.49
CA PHE A 94 12.81 -5.11 3.56
C PHE A 94 14.34 -5.15 3.71
N GLU A 95 15.06 -5.73 2.75
CA GLU A 95 16.52 -5.82 2.81
C GLU A 95 17.19 -4.44 3.00
N GLY A 96 17.93 -4.31 4.09
CA GLY A 96 18.63 -3.09 4.51
C GLY A 96 17.72 -1.94 4.95
N ILE A 97 16.45 -2.23 5.27
CA ILE A 97 15.56 -1.34 6.02
C ILE A 97 15.68 -1.71 7.52
N PRO A 98 15.80 -0.74 8.45
CA PRO A 98 15.83 -1.05 9.88
C PRO A 98 14.54 -1.73 10.37
N ASP A 99 14.62 -2.54 11.44
CA ASP A 99 13.46 -3.20 12.09
C ASP A 99 12.33 -2.23 12.44
N SER A 100 12.66 -0.97 12.68
CA SER A 100 11.74 0.12 12.93
C SER A 100 12.12 1.32 12.07
N PHE A 101 11.21 1.79 11.23
CA PHE A 101 11.46 2.87 10.27
C PHE A 101 10.22 3.76 10.13
N ARG A 102 10.40 5.00 9.67
CA ARG A 102 9.28 5.91 9.37
C ARG A 102 8.86 5.75 7.92
N ALA A 103 7.55 5.77 7.67
CA ALA A 103 6.99 5.69 6.32
C ALA A 103 5.80 6.64 6.18
N ILE A 104 5.69 7.30 5.02
CA ILE A 104 4.58 8.22 4.77
C ILE A 104 3.26 7.46 4.64
N GLN A 105 2.24 7.94 5.32
CA GLN A 105 0.89 7.37 5.38
C GLN A 105 -0.14 8.39 4.91
N SER A 106 -1.14 7.90 4.17
CA SER A 106 -2.34 8.65 3.83
C SER A 106 -3.50 7.68 3.51
N HIS A 107 -4.04 7.01 4.52
CA HIS A 107 -5.13 6.05 4.32
C HIS A 107 -6.19 6.06 5.43
N LYS A 108 -7.45 5.87 5.04
CA LYS A 108 -8.61 5.77 5.93
C LYS A 108 -9.14 4.35 6.06
N ASP A 109 -8.81 3.48 5.10
CA ASP A 109 -9.22 2.08 5.03
C ASP A 109 -8.00 1.23 5.34
N ILE A 110 -8.20 0.09 6.00
CA ILE A 110 -7.14 -0.86 6.36
C ILE A 110 -7.57 -2.27 6.02
N VAL A 111 -6.58 -3.14 5.77
CA VAL A 111 -6.82 -4.58 5.77
C VAL A 111 -7.06 -5.02 7.22
N THR A 112 -8.18 -5.68 7.47
CA THR A 112 -8.54 -6.25 8.79
C THR A 112 -8.37 -7.76 8.83
N GLU A 113 -8.45 -8.42 7.68
CA GLU A 113 -8.19 -9.85 7.52
C GLU A 113 -7.27 -10.06 6.32
N MET A 114 -6.10 -10.68 6.53
CA MET A 114 -5.18 -10.98 5.44
C MET A 114 -5.67 -12.16 4.60
N PRO A 115 -5.28 -12.25 3.32
CA PRO A 115 -5.53 -13.44 2.52
C PRO A 115 -4.94 -14.70 3.17
N ALA A 116 -5.63 -15.83 3.03
CA ALA A 116 -5.17 -17.11 3.56
C ALA A 116 -3.76 -17.46 3.07
N GLY A 117 -2.91 -17.95 3.97
CA GLY A 117 -1.51 -18.30 3.65
C GLY A 117 -0.55 -17.11 3.57
N SER A 118 -1.01 -15.88 3.78
CA SER A 118 -0.15 -14.70 3.83
C SER A 118 0.63 -14.61 5.13
N ARG A 119 1.81 -13.99 5.06
CA ARG A 119 2.65 -13.64 6.23
C ARG A 119 2.51 -12.16 6.53
N LEU A 120 2.33 -11.81 7.81
CA LEU A 120 2.41 -10.42 8.27
C LEU A 120 3.88 -10.00 8.28
N LEU A 121 4.21 -8.89 7.62
CA LEU A 121 5.59 -8.42 7.48
C LEU A 121 5.85 -7.14 8.26
N ALA A 122 4.86 -6.26 8.39
CA ALA A 122 4.99 -5.02 9.13
C ALA A 122 3.67 -4.60 9.76
N SER A 123 3.75 -3.86 10.87
CA SER A 123 2.59 -3.34 11.60
C SER A 123 2.91 -2.02 12.28
N ASN A 124 1.86 -1.30 12.70
CA ASN A 124 1.96 -0.26 13.73
C ASN A 124 0.66 -0.14 14.54
N ASP A 125 0.62 0.81 15.46
CA ASP A 125 -0.48 0.94 16.42
C ASP A 125 -1.82 1.31 15.76
N LEU A 126 -1.81 2.06 14.66
CA LEU A 126 -3.04 2.49 13.98
C LEU A 126 -3.51 1.47 12.94
N CYS A 127 -2.57 0.81 12.25
CA CYS A 127 -2.82 -0.18 11.20
C CYS A 127 -2.03 -1.47 11.50
N PRO A 128 -2.68 -2.51 12.02
CA PRO A 128 -2.00 -3.77 12.37
C PRO A 128 -1.37 -4.52 11.19
N ILE A 129 -1.84 -4.26 9.96
CA ILE A 129 -1.36 -4.89 8.74
C ILE A 129 -0.77 -3.78 7.86
N GLN A 130 0.45 -3.33 8.16
CA GLN A 130 1.18 -2.35 7.33
C GLN A 130 1.83 -3.00 6.10
N ALA A 131 2.18 -4.28 6.19
CA ALA A 131 2.64 -5.05 5.06
C ALA A 131 2.34 -6.54 5.22
N PHE A 132 2.04 -7.21 4.12
CA PHE A 132 1.95 -8.67 4.05
C PHE A 132 2.59 -9.22 2.77
N GLY A 133 2.87 -10.51 2.76
CA GLY A 133 3.37 -11.22 1.59
C GLY A 133 2.74 -12.59 1.41
N LEU A 134 2.59 -13.01 0.15
CA LEU A 134 2.10 -14.34 -0.24
C LEU A 134 3.12 -14.96 -1.20
N GLY A 135 3.59 -16.16 -0.87
CA GLY A 135 4.65 -16.84 -1.62
C GLY A 135 5.93 -16.00 -1.76
N ASP A 136 6.66 -16.26 -2.83
CA ASP A 136 7.88 -15.58 -3.25
C ASP A 136 7.65 -14.47 -4.29
N TYR A 137 6.41 -14.30 -4.77
CA TYR A 137 6.07 -13.39 -5.87
C TYR A 137 5.24 -12.16 -5.46
N LEU A 138 4.46 -12.22 -4.38
CA LEU A 138 3.53 -11.13 -4.03
C LEU A 138 3.88 -10.43 -2.72
N ARG A 139 3.95 -9.10 -2.75
CA ARG A 139 4.11 -8.23 -1.58
C ARG A 139 3.13 -7.07 -1.63
N ALA A 140 2.71 -6.59 -0.47
CA ALA A 140 1.79 -5.47 -0.36
C ALA A 140 2.14 -4.60 0.84
N VAL A 141 2.20 -3.28 0.65
CA VAL A 141 2.49 -2.28 1.68
C VAL A 141 1.38 -1.22 1.75
N GLN A 142 0.94 -0.87 2.95
CA GLN A 142 -0.11 0.13 3.17
C GLN A 142 0.43 1.57 3.08
N PHE A 143 1.68 1.79 3.48
CA PHE A 143 2.36 3.07 3.38
C PHE A 143 2.74 3.42 1.93
N HIS A 144 3.27 4.64 1.73
CA HIS A 144 3.65 5.19 0.44
C HIS A 144 5.19 5.34 0.29
N PRO A 145 5.90 4.29 -0.16
CA PRO A 145 7.32 4.36 -0.48
C PRO A 145 7.69 5.46 -1.50
N GLU A 146 6.77 5.81 -2.38
CA GLU A 146 6.96 6.76 -3.49
C GLU A 146 6.86 8.22 -3.06
N MET A 147 6.23 8.47 -1.91
CA MET A 147 5.92 9.82 -1.49
C MET A 147 7.09 10.49 -0.77
N ASP A 148 7.04 11.82 -0.77
CA ASP A 148 7.85 12.67 0.07
C ASP A 148 6.96 13.72 0.75
N PRO A 149 7.46 14.50 1.72
CA PRO A 149 6.64 15.50 2.41
C PRO A 149 6.02 16.53 1.47
N LYS A 150 6.69 16.87 0.36
CA LYS A 150 6.18 17.84 -0.62
C LYS A 150 5.00 17.25 -1.39
N HIS A 151 5.10 16.00 -1.84
CA HIS A 151 4.02 15.27 -2.49
C HIS A 151 2.82 15.10 -1.56
N LEU A 152 3.03 14.68 -0.30
CA LEU A 152 1.94 14.56 0.68
C LEU A 152 1.23 15.91 0.90
N ASN A 153 2.00 16.99 1.05
CA ASN A 153 1.42 18.32 1.18
C ASN A 153 0.65 18.74 -0.07
N TYR A 154 1.18 18.46 -1.26
CA TYR A 154 0.51 18.77 -2.53
C TYR A 154 -0.85 18.07 -2.67
N ILE A 155 -0.96 16.81 -2.28
CA ILE A 155 -2.22 16.05 -2.40
C ILE A 155 -3.23 16.38 -1.29
N LEU A 156 -2.79 16.73 -0.09
CA LEU A 156 -3.69 16.93 1.06
C LEU A 156 -4.08 18.39 1.29
N ALA A 157 -3.17 19.36 1.06
CA ALA A 157 -3.44 20.77 1.35
C ALA A 157 -4.69 21.33 0.64
N PRO A 158 -4.99 21.00 -0.64
CA PRO A 158 -6.22 21.45 -1.30
C PRO A 158 -7.51 20.90 -0.66
N ARG A 159 -7.40 19.83 0.14
CA ARG A 159 -8.53 19.13 0.76
C ARG A 159 -8.65 19.44 2.26
N ARG A 160 -7.82 20.33 2.82
CA ARG A 160 -7.70 20.55 4.27
C ARG A 160 -9.04 20.78 4.98
N ASP A 161 -9.92 21.59 4.41
CA ASP A 161 -11.19 21.97 5.04
C ASP A 161 -12.16 20.79 5.04
N LEU A 162 -12.14 19.99 3.96
CA LEU A 162 -12.93 18.77 3.84
C LEU A 162 -12.45 17.69 4.82
N ILE A 163 -11.14 17.52 4.96
CA ILE A 163 -10.54 16.56 5.89
C ILE A 163 -10.90 16.95 7.32
N LEU A 164 -10.67 18.22 7.71
CA LEU A 164 -11.03 18.71 9.04
C LEU A 164 -12.52 18.50 9.34
N LYS A 165 -13.40 18.81 8.38
CA LYS A 165 -14.85 18.64 8.54
C LYS A 165 -15.27 17.17 8.70
N ASN A 166 -14.67 16.26 7.93
CA ASN A 166 -15.12 14.87 7.86
C ASN A 166 -14.45 13.95 8.89
N SER A 167 -13.21 14.22 9.28
CA SER A 167 -12.44 13.38 10.21
C SER A 167 -12.02 14.07 11.49
N GLY A 168 -12.19 15.40 11.59
CA GLY A 168 -11.68 16.19 12.72
C GLY A 168 -10.16 16.36 12.69
N ILE A 169 -9.47 15.94 11.63
CA ILE A 169 -8.01 15.98 11.55
C ILE A 169 -7.55 17.32 10.98
N ASP A 170 -6.80 18.08 11.77
CA ASP A 170 -6.12 19.29 11.32
C ASP A 170 -4.78 18.95 10.66
N ILE A 171 -4.81 18.70 9.35
CA ILE A 171 -3.60 18.41 8.57
C ILE A 171 -2.62 19.59 8.52
N VAL A 172 -3.05 20.84 8.78
CA VAL A 172 -2.16 22.00 8.81
C VAL A 172 -1.19 21.91 9.98
N SER A 173 -1.61 21.27 11.08
CA SER A 173 -0.76 20.98 12.23
C SER A 173 0.19 19.78 12.04
N ILE A 174 -0.09 18.92 11.06
CA ILE A 174 0.62 17.65 10.80
C ILE A 174 1.68 17.85 9.71
N LEU A 175 1.28 18.35 8.54
CA LEU A 175 2.12 18.41 7.33
C LEU A 175 3.49 19.07 7.53
N PRO A 176 3.63 20.18 8.30
CA PRO A 176 4.94 20.79 8.54
C PRO A 176 5.93 19.93 9.34
N LYS A 177 5.45 18.88 10.03
CA LYS A 177 6.26 18.00 10.87
C LYS A 177 6.67 16.70 10.16
N VAL A 178 6.14 16.45 8.97
CA VAL A 178 6.39 15.21 8.22
C VAL A 178 7.82 15.21 7.71
N CYS A 179 8.60 14.21 8.10
CA CYS A 179 9.98 14.04 7.67
C CYS A 179 10.07 13.22 6.38
N SER A 180 11.22 13.32 5.71
CA SER A 180 11.53 12.41 4.61
C SER A 180 11.76 10.99 5.14
N THR A 181 11.30 9.99 4.40
CA THR A 181 11.33 8.57 4.80
C THR A 181 12.21 7.74 3.86
N PRO A 182 13.55 7.98 3.85
CA PRO A 182 14.45 7.38 2.86
C PRO A 182 14.50 5.85 2.93
N ASP A 183 14.31 5.26 4.11
CA ASP A 183 14.30 3.80 4.27
C ASP A 183 13.15 3.15 3.51
N SER A 184 11.94 3.72 3.63
CA SER A 184 10.76 3.24 2.91
C SER A 184 10.91 3.27 1.39
N ARG A 185 11.73 4.17 0.83
CA ARG A 185 11.98 4.26 -0.63
C ARG A 185 12.71 3.04 -1.19
N ARG A 186 13.39 2.26 -0.33
CA ARG A 186 14.09 1.04 -0.76
C ARG A 186 13.12 -0.03 -1.25
N ILE A 187 11.85 0.01 -0.88
CA ILE A 187 10.83 -1.00 -1.25
C ILE A 187 10.79 -1.25 -2.77
N PHE A 188 10.75 -0.20 -3.60
CA PHE A 188 10.71 -0.41 -5.06
C PHE A 188 11.99 -1.03 -5.61
N ARG A 189 13.15 -0.57 -5.12
CA ARG A 189 14.44 -1.12 -5.53
C ARG A 189 14.57 -2.57 -5.10
N ASN A 190 14.16 -2.90 -3.87
CA ASN A 190 14.21 -4.25 -3.36
C ASN A 190 13.21 -5.15 -4.11
N PHE A 191 12.04 -4.64 -4.47
CA PHE A 191 11.08 -5.37 -5.30
C PHE A 191 11.67 -5.69 -6.68
N GLU A 192 12.23 -4.69 -7.37
CA GLU A 192 12.89 -4.86 -8.66
C GLU A 192 14.05 -5.87 -8.57
N GLN A 193 14.91 -5.76 -7.55
CA GLN A 193 16.11 -6.59 -7.43
C GLN A 193 15.85 -8.04 -7.03
N HIS A 194 14.84 -8.28 -6.19
CA HIS A 194 14.63 -9.59 -5.57
C HIS A 194 13.46 -10.38 -6.15
N PHE A 195 12.52 -9.72 -6.84
CA PHE A 195 11.29 -10.34 -7.32
C PHE A 195 11.19 -10.34 -8.84
N VAL A 196 11.57 -9.23 -9.49
CA VAL A 196 11.55 -9.11 -10.96
C VAL A 196 12.81 -9.75 -11.54
N LYS A 197 12.66 -10.51 -12.63
CA LYS A 197 13.77 -11.22 -13.30
C LYS A 197 14.20 -10.51 -14.58
#